data_AF-A0A831XPM0-F1
#
_entry.id   AF-A0A831XPM0-F1
#
_cell.length_a   1.000
_cell.length_b   1.000
_cell.length_c   1.000
_cell.angle_alpha   90.00
_cell.angle_beta   90.00
_cell.angle_gamma   90.00
#
_symmetry.space_group_name_H-M   'P 1'
#
loop_
_entity.id
_entity.type
_entity.pdbx_description
1 polymer ?
#
loop_
_entity_poly.entity_id
_entity_poly.type
_entity_poly.pdbx_seq_one_letter_code
_entity_poly.pdbx_strand_id
1 'polypeptide(L)'
;MAELNRVIEALREQILNTEPLDDSTRQSGLALRMILEGWAHLPPEIRQGVETSLVGESPAEAISRVFSAHSKAIARASAQGVLYRYPTERDALHAYETFYQACPDVQADRLERALMASPLVPPESALGVRASTLLETFLRLSPFAGDQAGVALVLTLAFLQAHGADYPSDAENLTRLVQNPATLQSIEASENPSPLTYPDLIEAILAESKPQLVAVEAAIRQQALVPLANLPAPARTALQPVPGPSSEWRYLTLQDLIWINTEVTKRPQPYSYERLEEATYYQYSYRQSRDVVLQAARFLWGYLKYRPFAQGNYATALIATLALLQINGYEAHLPVEQASEWLLSVAARKKHPLDAIRQIVNPSQPGKQPIPLREHVHHLIEHYEPALHTLMEHETPLPV
;
A
#
# COMPACT_ATOMS: atom_id res chain seq x y z
N MET A 1 -15.81 6.46 -34.74
CA MET A 1 -15.37 7.02 -33.44
C MET A 1 -15.95 6.29 -32.24
N ALA A 2 -17.25 5.97 -32.20
CA ALA A 2 -17.87 5.29 -31.05
C ALA A 2 -17.17 3.95 -30.68
N GLU A 3 -16.83 3.14 -31.69
CA GLU A 3 -16.18 1.85 -31.46
C GLU A 3 -14.74 1.98 -30.94
N LEU A 4 -14.00 2.99 -31.42
CA LEU A 4 -12.67 3.30 -30.93
C LEU A 4 -12.72 3.69 -29.45
N ASN A 5 -13.67 4.54 -29.05
CA ASN A 5 -13.84 4.93 -27.66
C ASN A 5 -14.18 3.73 -26.76
N ARG A 6 -15.06 2.83 -27.22
CA ARG A 6 -15.38 1.57 -26.52
C ARG A 6 -14.12 0.73 -26.27
N VAL A 7 -13.28 0.58 -27.30
CA VAL A 7 -12.03 -0.20 -27.21
C VAL A 7 -11.01 0.47 -26.29
N ILE A 8 -10.89 1.81 -26.33
CA ILE A 8 -10.04 2.58 -25.40
C ILE A 8 -10.46 2.31 -23.95
N GLU A 9 -11.74 2.50 -23.65
CA GLU A 9 -12.27 2.31 -22.30
C GLU A 9 -12.10 0.86 -21.82
N ALA A 10 -12.45 -0.11 -22.68
CA ALA A 10 -12.35 -1.53 -22.34
C ALA A 10 -10.90 -1.97 -22.08
N LEU A 11 -9.95 -1.57 -22.93
CA LEU A 11 -8.55 -1.93 -22.73
C LEU A 11 -7.95 -1.19 -21.53
N ARG A 12 -8.31 0.08 -21.31
CA ARG A 12 -7.87 0.82 -20.13
C ARG A 12 -8.36 0.16 -18.85
N GLU A 13 -9.64 -0.22 -18.78
CA GLU A 13 -10.17 -0.96 -17.64
C GLU A 13 -9.53 -2.34 -17.47
N GLN A 14 -9.21 -3.03 -18.57
CA GLN A 14 -8.46 -4.28 -18.51
C GLN A 14 -7.06 -4.06 -17.90
N ILE A 15 -6.32 -3.05 -18.35
CA ILE A 15 -5.02 -2.68 -17.77
C ILE A 15 -5.15 -2.36 -16.28
N LEU A 16 -6.17 -1.60 -15.89
CA LEU A 16 -6.34 -1.19 -14.48
C LEU A 16 -6.72 -2.35 -13.54
N ASN A 17 -7.36 -3.41 -14.04
CA ASN A 17 -7.86 -4.51 -13.21
C ASN A 17 -7.00 -5.79 -13.25
N THR A 18 -6.13 -5.95 -14.24
CA THR A 18 -5.28 -7.14 -14.39
C THR A 18 -3.98 -7.00 -13.59
N GLU A 19 -3.70 -7.96 -12.69
CA GLU A 19 -2.48 -8.02 -11.88
C GLU A 19 -1.95 -9.47 -11.81
N PRO A 20 -0.74 -9.77 -12.33
CA PRO A 20 0.17 -8.89 -13.08
C PRO A 20 -0.29 -8.64 -14.51
N LEU A 21 0.18 -7.56 -15.13
CA LEU A 21 -0.14 -7.24 -16.53
C LEU A 21 0.45 -8.29 -17.49
N ASP A 22 -0.39 -8.93 -18.31
CA ASP A 22 0.06 -9.90 -19.31
C ASP A 22 0.64 -9.22 -20.57
N ASP A 23 1.50 -9.95 -21.29
CA ASP A 23 2.20 -9.44 -22.47
C ASP A 23 1.27 -9.03 -23.61
N SER A 24 0.13 -9.72 -23.77
CA SER A 24 -0.83 -9.41 -24.84
C SER A 24 -1.53 -8.07 -24.58
N THR A 25 -1.98 -7.85 -23.35
CA THR A 25 -2.56 -6.58 -22.91
C THR A 25 -1.54 -5.45 -23.00
N ARG A 26 -0.29 -5.69 -22.58
CA ARG A 26 0.84 -4.73 -22.68
C ARG A 26 1.08 -4.30 -24.14
N GLN A 27 1.20 -5.26 -25.05
CA GLN A 27 1.41 -4.97 -26.48
C GLN A 27 0.22 -4.23 -27.09
N SER A 28 -0.99 -4.61 -26.73
CA SER A 28 -2.22 -3.95 -27.19
C SER A 28 -2.29 -2.50 -26.69
N GLY A 29 -1.91 -2.24 -25.44
CA GLY A 29 -1.86 -0.89 -24.87
C GLY A 29 -0.89 0.03 -25.61
N LEU A 30 0.32 -0.47 -25.90
CA LEU A 30 1.33 0.27 -26.67
C LEU A 30 0.88 0.53 -28.12
N ALA A 31 0.33 -0.48 -28.79
CA ALA A 31 -0.19 -0.35 -30.14
C ALA A 31 -1.35 0.65 -30.22
N LEU A 32 -2.28 0.59 -29.27
CA LEU A 32 -3.39 1.54 -29.19
C LEU A 32 -2.89 2.96 -28.96
N ARG A 33 -1.94 3.17 -28.02
CA ARG A 33 -1.35 4.49 -27.79
C ARG A 33 -0.79 5.10 -29.08
N MET A 34 -0.03 4.33 -29.88
CA MET A 34 0.49 4.80 -31.16
C MET A 34 -0.62 5.20 -32.15
N ILE A 35 -1.71 4.42 -32.19
CA ILE A 35 -2.88 4.74 -33.03
C ILE A 35 -3.49 6.08 -32.59
N LEU A 36 -3.65 6.30 -31.28
CA LEU A 36 -4.26 7.50 -30.72
C LEU A 36 -3.40 8.76 -30.97
N GLU A 37 -2.09 8.67 -30.76
CA GLU A 37 -1.15 9.77 -31.01
C GLU A 37 -1.14 10.20 -32.48
N GLY A 38 -1.23 9.22 -33.40
CA GLY A 38 -1.22 9.46 -34.84
C GLY A 38 -2.59 9.72 -35.47
N TRP A 39 -3.68 9.67 -34.71
CA TRP A 39 -5.04 9.56 -35.26
C TRP A 39 -5.38 10.64 -36.30
N ALA A 40 -5.06 11.91 -36.00
CA ALA A 40 -5.34 13.03 -36.89
C ALA A 40 -4.56 12.99 -38.23
N HIS A 41 -3.41 12.30 -38.25
CA HIS A 41 -2.52 12.19 -39.42
C HIS A 41 -2.74 10.90 -40.21
N LEU A 42 -3.62 10.00 -39.75
CA LEU A 42 -3.96 8.80 -40.49
C LEU A 42 -4.82 9.13 -41.73
N PRO A 43 -4.52 8.54 -42.90
CA PRO A 43 -5.37 8.63 -44.07
C PRO A 43 -6.83 8.25 -43.74
N PRO A 44 -7.85 8.95 -44.28
CA PRO A 44 -9.26 8.66 -43.99
C PRO A 44 -9.65 7.19 -44.22
N GLU A 45 -9.10 6.57 -45.28
CA GLU A 45 -9.31 5.16 -45.62
C GLU A 45 -8.80 4.21 -44.52
N ILE A 46 -7.64 4.53 -43.93
CA ILE A 46 -7.06 3.74 -42.83
C ILE A 46 -7.85 3.97 -41.54
N ARG A 47 -8.29 5.21 -41.25
CA ARG A 47 -9.18 5.48 -40.10
C ARG A 47 -10.47 4.69 -40.19
N GLN A 48 -11.11 4.68 -41.36
CA GLN A 48 -12.32 3.89 -41.59
C GLN A 48 -12.05 2.38 -41.46
N GLY A 49 -10.92 1.90 -41.98
CA GLY A 49 -10.48 0.51 -41.85
C GLY A 49 -10.23 0.10 -40.40
N VAL A 50 -9.62 0.99 -39.59
CA VAL A 50 -9.45 0.82 -38.15
C VAL A 50 -10.80 0.70 -37.47
N GLU A 51 -11.70 1.67 -37.65
CA GLU A 51 -13.02 1.66 -36.99
C GLU A 51 -13.85 0.42 -37.32
N THR A 52 -13.85 0.00 -38.60
CA THR A 52 -14.57 -1.20 -39.04
C THR A 52 -13.97 -2.46 -38.42
N SER A 53 -12.65 -2.48 -38.22
CA SER A 53 -11.94 -3.60 -37.61
C SER A 53 -12.14 -3.69 -36.10
N LEU A 54 -12.63 -2.65 -35.42
CA LEU A 54 -12.82 -2.70 -33.97
C LEU A 54 -14.16 -3.34 -33.54
N VAL A 55 -15.07 -3.62 -34.49
CA VAL A 55 -16.42 -4.12 -34.22
C VAL A 55 -16.44 -5.61 -33.85
N GLY A 56 -17.04 -5.95 -32.71
CA GLY A 56 -17.47 -7.32 -32.38
C GLY A 56 -16.40 -8.29 -31.87
N GLU A 57 -15.14 -7.86 -31.76
CA GLU A 57 -14.02 -8.66 -31.23
C GLU A 57 -13.57 -8.21 -29.83
N SER A 58 -12.71 -9.01 -29.19
CA SER A 58 -12.02 -8.59 -27.97
C SER A 58 -11.10 -7.39 -28.28
N PRO A 59 -10.94 -6.42 -27.35
CA PRO A 59 -10.13 -5.22 -27.60
C PRO A 59 -8.69 -5.53 -28.07
N ALA A 60 -8.04 -6.49 -27.42
CA ALA A 60 -6.65 -6.87 -27.71
C ALA A 60 -6.49 -7.47 -29.12
N GLU A 61 -7.37 -8.40 -29.51
CA GLU A 61 -7.34 -9.01 -30.84
C GLU A 61 -7.61 -7.99 -31.95
N ALA A 62 -8.60 -7.12 -31.73
CA ALA A 62 -8.96 -6.07 -32.67
C ALA A 62 -7.78 -5.11 -32.90
N ILE A 63 -7.11 -4.68 -31.84
CA ILE A 63 -5.93 -3.80 -31.91
C ILE A 63 -4.77 -4.51 -32.61
N SER A 64 -4.49 -5.76 -32.24
CA SER A 64 -3.41 -6.55 -32.84
C SER A 64 -3.59 -6.70 -34.36
N ARG A 65 -4.82 -6.97 -34.82
CA ARG A 65 -5.17 -7.07 -36.24
C ARG A 65 -4.98 -5.74 -36.98
N VAL A 66 -5.50 -4.65 -36.42
CA VAL A 66 -5.35 -3.30 -37.00
C VAL A 66 -3.87 -2.91 -37.11
N PHE A 67 -3.12 -3.11 -36.02
CA PHE A 67 -1.71 -2.74 -35.98
C PHE A 67 -0.89 -3.59 -36.96
N SER A 68 -1.17 -4.89 -37.06
CA SER A 68 -0.52 -5.77 -38.03
C SER A 68 -0.77 -5.34 -39.48
N ALA A 69 -2.00 -4.93 -39.80
CA ALA A 69 -2.38 -4.50 -41.16
C ALA A 69 -1.79 -3.12 -41.54
N HIS A 70 -1.64 -2.21 -40.58
CA HIS A 70 -1.33 -0.80 -40.85
C HIS A 70 -0.10 -0.25 -40.12
N SER A 71 0.75 -1.10 -39.54
CA SER A 71 1.90 -0.74 -38.68
C SER A 71 2.74 0.43 -39.21
N LYS A 72 3.16 0.40 -40.48
CA LYS A 72 3.97 1.47 -41.10
C LYS A 72 3.24 2.80 -41.19
N ALA A 73 1.94 2.78 -41.50
CA ALA A 73 1.13 3.99 -41.59
C ALA A 73 0.89 4.57 -40.19
N ILE A 74 0.57 3.71 -39.21
CA ILE A 74 0.39 4.09 -37.81
C ILE A 74 1.68 4.70 -37.24
N ALA A 75 2.83 4.07 -37.43
CA ALA A 75 4.11 4.58 -36.94
C ALA A 75 4.47 5.95 -37.54
N ARG A 76 4.23 6.14 -38.85
CA ARG A 76 4.45 7.44 -39.51
C ARG A 76 3.50 8.52 -39.00
N ALA A 77 2.23 8.18 -38.82
CA ALA A 77 1.22 9.12 -38.33
C ALA A 77 1.49 9.51 -36.87
N SER A 78 1.85 8.55 -36.01
CA SER A 78 2.25 8.79 -34.61
C SER A 78 3.44 9.74 -34.52
N ALA A 79 4.46 9.56 -35.37
CA ALA A 79 5.63 10.45 -35.42
C ALA A 79 5.30 11.90 -35.88
N GLN A 80 4.16 12.10 -36.53
CA GLN A 80 3.69 13.42 -37.00
C GLN A 80 2.64 14.04 -36.06
N GLY A 81 2.11 13.25 -35.13
CA GLY A 81 1.01 13.63 -34.26
C GLY A 81 1.38 14.55 -33.11
N VAL A 82 0.35 15.03 -32.40
CA VAL A 82 0.52 15.82 -31.18
C VAL A 82 0.95 14.88 -30.06
N LEU A 83 2.24 14.90 -29.75
CA LEU A 83 2.82 14.15 -28.63
C LEU A 83 2.61 14.93 -27.34
N TYR A 84 1.54 14.61 -26.61
CA TYR A 84 1.42 15.01 -25.22
C TYR A 84 2.58 14.40 -24.43
N ARG A 85 3.36 15.25 -23.77
CA ARG A 85 4.47 14.82 -22.92
C ARG A 85 3.90 14.26 -21.63
N TYR A 86 3.63 12.96 -21.56
CA TYR A 86 3.25 12.31 -20.30
C TYR A 86 4.50 12.05 -19.42
N PRO A 87 4.36 12.03 -18.08
CA PRO A 87 5.46 11.67 -17.19
C PRO A 87 5.93 10.25 -17.46
N THR A 88 7.23 10.02 -17.25
CA THR A 88 7.86 8.70 -17.34
C THR A 88 7.97 8.04 -15.96
N GLU A 89 8.38 6.77 -15.93
CA GLU A 89 8.71 6.06 -14.68
C GLU A 89 9.74 6.84 -13.86
N ARG A 90 10.78 7.36 -14.52
CA ARG A 90 11.81 8.17 -13.86
C ARG A 90 11.25 9.43 -13.23
N ASP A 91 10.31 10.10 -13.89
CA ASP A 91 9.68 11.32 -13.38
C ASP A 91 8.79 11.02 -12.16
N ALA A 92 8.08 9.89 -12.20
CA ALA A 92 7.26 9.43 -11.07
C ALA A 92 8.10 9.08 -9.84
N LEU A 93 9.20 8.35 -10.02
CA LEU A 93 10.16 8.03 -8.96
C LEU A 93 10.79 9.31 -8.38
N HIS A 94 11.22 10.23 -9.25
CA HIS A 94 11.77 11.51 -8.82
C HIS A 94 10.76 12.37 -8.05
N ALA A 95 9.50 12.41 -8.50
CA ALA A 95 8.43 13.12 -7.77
C ALA A 95 8.26 12.55 -6.35
N TYR A 96 8.28 11.23 -6.19
CA TYR A 96 8.20 10.60 -4.88
C TYR A 96 9.41 10.96 -4.01
N GLU A 97 10.62 10.79 -4.53
CA GLU A 97 11.88 11.08 -3.82
C GLU A 97 11.93 12.53 -3.34
N THR A 98 11.60 13.48 -4.20
CA THR A 98 11.65 14.91 -3.87
C THR A 98 10.52 15.31 -2.91
N PHE A 99 9.34 14.69 -3.03
CA PHE A 99 8.21 14.93 -2.13
C PHE A 99 8.50 14.42 -0.71
N TYR A 100 8.82 13.13 -0.56
CA TYR A 100 9.00 12.47 0.75
C TYR A 100 10.41 12.55 1.30
N GLN A 101 11.41 12.93 0.49
CA GLN A 101 12.83 12.90 0.86
C GLN A 101 13.28 11.49 1.28
N ALA A 102 12.76 10.47 0.61
CA ALA A 102 12.99 9.06 0.90
C ALA A 102 13.06 8.23 -0.38
N CYS A 103 13.72 7.07 -0.31
CA CYS A 103 13.75 6.10 -1.41
C CYS A 103 12.33 5.60 -1.70
N PRO A 104 11.91 5.50 -2.98
CA PRO A 104 10.56 5.10 -3.34
C PRO A 104 10.33 3.62 -3.08
N ASP A 105 9.37 3.32 -2.20
CA ASP A 105 8.78 1.99 -2.07
C ASP A 105 7.70 1.82 -3.14
N VAL A 106 8.13 1.33 -4.31
CA VAL A 106 7.33 1.26 -5.54
C VAL A 106 6.88 -0.16 -5.85
N GLN A 107 5.60 -0.30 -6.21
CA GLN A 107 5.03 -1.50 -6.80
C GLN A 107 5.13 -1.38 -8.32
N ALA A 108 6.23 -1.89 -8.89
CA ALA A 108 6.61 -1.70 -10.30
C ALA A 108 5.48 -2.02 -11.30
N ASP A 109 4.74 -3.11 -11.09
CA ASP A 109 3.61 -3.50 -11.94
C ASP A 109 2.47 -2.46 -11.91
N ARG A 110 2.15 -1.88 -10.74
CA ARG A 110 1.14 -0.82 -10.63
C ARG A 110 1.60 0.47 -11.28
N LEU A 111 2.89 0.80 -11.17
CA LEU A 111 3.45 1.99 -11.81
C LEU A 111 3.42 1.85 -13.33
N GLU A 112 3.83 0.70 -13.86
CA GLU A 112 3.75 0.39 -15.29
C GLU A 112 2.31 0.54 -15.80
N ARG A 113 1.34 -0.08 -15.10
CA ARG A 113 -0.07 -0.01 -15.47
C ARG A 113 -0.63 1.42 -15.44
N ALA A 114 -0.27 2.23 -14.43
CA ALA A 114 -0.73 3.62 -14.34
C ALA A 114 -0.19 4.47 -15.51
N LEU A 115 1.10 4.34 -15.81
CA LEU A 115 1.75 5.03 -16.91
C LEU A 115 1.24 4.58 -18.28
N MET A 116 0.86 3.31 -18.42
CA MET A 116 0.28 2.78 -19.65
C MET A 116 -1.17 3.20 -19.87
N ALA A 117 -1.99 3.19 -18.81
CA ALA A 117 -3.40 3.54 -18.87
C ALA A 117 -3.65 5.05 -19.06
N SER A 118 -2.79 5.90 -18.47
CA SER A 118 -2.91 7.36 -18.51
C SER A 118 -3.05 7.98 -19.92
N PRO A 119 -2.25 7.59 -20.94
CA PRO A 119 -2.36 8.13 -22.29
C PRO A 119 -3.49 7.52 -23.13
N LEU A 120 -4.20 6.49 -22.64
CA LEU A 120 -5.31 5.85 -23.35
C LEU A 120 -6.59 6.69 -23.18
N VAL A 121 -6.64 7.78 -23.93
CA VAL A 121 -7.72 8.77 -23.95
C VAL A 121 -8.07 9.07 -25.41
N PRO A 122 -9.36 9.27 -25.76
CA PRO A 122 -9.75 9.59 -27.12
C PRO A 122 -8.93 10.73 -27.74
N PRO A 123 -8.60 10.69 -29.04
CA PRO A 123 -7.68 11.66 -29.66
C PRO A 123 -8.16 13.11 -29.53
N GLU A 124 -9.48 13.32 -29.62
CA GLU A 124 -10.12 14.64 -29.56
C GLU A 124 -10.33 15.16 -28.13
N SER A 125 -9.93 14.40 -27.11
CA SER A 125 -10.10 14.82 -25.72
C SER A 125 -9.20 16.02 -25.37
N ALA A 126 -9.81 17.00 -24.71
CA ALA A 126 -9.15 18.18 -24.18
C ALA A 126 -8.07 17.84 -23.14
N LEU A 127 -7.16 18.78 -22.90
CA LEU A 127 -6.06 18.64 -21.94
C LEU A 127 -6.57 18.27 -20.53
N GLY A 128 -7.64 18.92 -20.07
CA GLY A 128 -8.26 18.62 -18.78
C GLY A 128 -8.72 17.18 -18.61
N VAL A 129 -9.26 16.56 -19.66
CA VAL A 129 -9.66 15.14 -19.65
C VAL A 129 -8.45 14.22 -19.52
N ARG A 130 -7.35 14.58 -20.20
CA ARG A 130 -6.08 13.84 -20.12
C ARG A 130 -5.45 13.93 -18.73
N ALA A 131 -5.46 15.12 -18.13
CA ALA A 131 -4.99 15.36 -16.77
C ALA A 131 -5.86 14.63 -15.73
N SER A 132 -7.19 14.69 -15.87
CA SER A 132 -8.14 13.92 -15.05
C SER A 132 -7.84 12.42 -15.10
N THR A 133 -7.60 11.88 -16.30
CA THR A 133 -7.30 10.45 -16.47
C THR A 133 -5.96 10.08 -15.82
N LEU A 134 -4.93 10.92 -15.96
CA LEU A 134 -3.64 10.74 -15.29
C LEU A 134 -3.79 10.70 -13.77
N LEU A 135 -4.50 11.66 -13.19
CA LEU A 135 -4.74 11.70 -11.75
C LEU A 135 -5.53 10.47 -11.27
N GLU A 136 -6.62 10.14 -11.94
CA GLU A 136 -7.48 9.01 -11.59
C GLU A 136 -6.74 7.68 -11.62
N THR A 137 -5.95 7.43 -12.68
CA THR A 137 -5.19 6.17 -12.82
C THR A 137 -4.13 6.01 -11.73
N PHE A 138 -3.40 7.07 -11.39
CA PHE A 138 -2.41 7.05 -10.31
C PHE A 138 -3.06 6.87 -8.93
N LEU A 139 -4.19 7.55 -8.66
CA LEU A 139 -4.93 7.37 -7.41
C LEU A 139 -5.48 5.94 -7.28
N ARG A 140 -6.08 5.41 -8.35
CA ARG A 140 -6.70 4.07 -8.36
C ARG A 140 -5.67 2.96 -8.17
N LEU A 141 -4.56 3.01 -8.91
CA LEU A 141 -3.55 1.95 -8.83
C LEU A 141 -2.61 2.12 -7.65
N SER A 142 -2.44 3.35 -7.16
CA SER A 142 -1.66 3.61 -5.96
C SER A 142 -0.25 2.93 -6.02
N PRO A 143 0.59 3.27 -7.02
CA PRO A 143 1.86 2.58 -7.29
C PRO A 143 2.92 2.69 -6.20
N PHE A 144 2.83 3.66 -5.30
CA PHE A 144 3.77 3.84 -4.19
C PHE A 144 3.16 3.40 -2.85
N ALA A 145 4.00 2.96 -1.91
CA ALA A 145 3.54 2.66 -0.56
C ALA A 145 3.24 3.94 0.25
N GLY A 146 2.15 3.91 1.01
CA GLY A 146 1.69 5.03 1.84
C GLY A 146 0.60 5.87 1.17
N ASP A 147 0.30 7.02 1.77
CA ASP A 147 -0.49 8.05 1.07
C ASP A 147 0.36 8.56 -0.09
N GLN A 148 -0.24 8.74 -1.26
CA GLN A 148 0.48 9.16 -2.48
C GLN A 148 -0.30 10.17 -3.31
N ALA A 149 -1.35 10.73 -2.71
CA ALA A 149 -2.17 11.74 -3.36
C ALA A 149 -1.32 12.97 -3.70
N GLY A 150 -0.33 13.31 -2.87
CA GLY A 150 0.63 14.38 -3.14
C GLY A 150 1.44 14.10 -4.40
N VAL A 151 1.98 12.90 -4.56
CA VAL A 151 2.77 12.51 -5.74
C VAL A 151 1.91 12.48 -7.00
N ALA A 152 0.71 11.89 -6.93
CA ALA A 152 -0.23 11.86 -8.05
C ALA A 152 -0.63 13.28 -8.50
N LEU A 153 -0.85 14.19 -7.55
CA LEU A 153 -1.09 15.60 -7.83
C LEU A 153 0.13 16.24 -8.49
N VAL A 154 1.33 16.10 -7.94
CA VAL A 154 2.56 16.69 -8.51
C VAL A 154 2.75 16.28 -9.96
N LEU A 155 2.56 15.00 -10.30
CA LEU A 155 2.66 14.51 -11.67
C LEU A 155 1.58 15.11 -12.59
N THR A 156 0.37 15.28 -12.06
CA THR A 156 -0.76 15.88 -12.79
C THR A 156 -0.55 17.38 -13.02
N LEU A 157 -0.09 18.11 -12.02
CA LEU A 157 0.22 19.54 -12.10
C LEU A 157 1.40 19.77 -13.05
N ALA A 158 2.45 18.95 -12.99
CA ALA A 158 3.57 19.00 -13.93
C ALA A 158 3.11 18.71 -15.37
N PHE A 159 2.18 17.77 -15.56
CA PHE A 159 1.56 17.52 -16.86
C PHE A 159 0.76 18.73 -17.38
N LEU A 160 -0.04 19.39 -16.54
CA LEU A 160 -0.77 20.60 -16.92
C LEU A 160 0.20 21.73 -17.30
N GLN A 161 1.21 21.99 -16.47
CA GLN A 161 2.19 23.04 -16.71
C GLN A 161 3.06 22.78 -17.95
N ALA A 162 3.42 21.52 -18.22
CA ALA A 162 4.12 21.12 -19.44
C ALA A 162 3.33 21.47 -20.72
N HIS A 163 2.00 21.59 -20.62
CA HIS A 163 1.10 21.95 -21.71
C HIS A 163 0.47 23.34 -21.52
N GLY A 164 1.07 24.19 -20.67
CA GLY A 164 0.72 25.60 -20.52
C GLY A 164 -0.56 25.87 -19.75
N ALA A 165 -1.14 24.87 -19.07
CA ALA A 165 -2.36 25.09 -18.30
C ALA A 165 -2.04 25.54 -16.87
N ASP A 166 -2.82 26.54 -16.40
CA ASP A 166 -2.86 26.92 -15.01
C ASP A 166 -3.61 25.87 -14.18
N TYR A 167 -3.29 25.81 -12.89
CA TYR A 167 -3.89 24.89 -11.95
C TYR A 167 -4.11 25.56 -10.59
N PRO A 168 -5.08 25.08 -9.79
CA PRO A 168 -5.29 25.62 -8.44
C PRO A 168 -4.08 25.32 -7.54
N SER A 169 -3.61 26.31 -6.79
CA SER A 169 -2.48 26.19 -5.87
C SER A 169 -2.88 26.11 -4.39
N ASP A 170 -4.16 26.31 -4.06
CA ASP A 170 -4.65 26.21 -2.69
C ASP A 170 -5.02 24.77 -2.30
N ALA A 171 -4.81 24.44 -1.02
CA ALA A 171 -5.02 23.09 -0.51
C ALA A 171 -6.49 22.60 -0.61
N GLU A 172 -7.46 23.50 -0.55
CA GLU A 172 -8.88 23.13 -0.60
C GLU A 172 -9.25 22.65 -2.00
N ASN A 173 -8.91 23.41 -3.03
CA ASN A 173 -9.13 23.02 -4.41
C ASN A 173 -8.31 21.79 -4.80
N LEU A 174 -7.03 21.70 -4.39
CA LEU A 174 -6.23 20.50 -4.60
C LEU A 174 -6.85 19.25 -3.94
N THR A 175 -7.45 19.39 -2.76
CA THR A 175 -8.17 18.28 -2.10
C THR A 175 -9.41 17.88 -2.90
N ARG A 176 -10.16 18.85 -3.45
CA ARG A 176 -11.31 18.58 -4.32
C ARG A 176 -10.90 17.87 -5.61
N LEU A 177 -9.73 18.21 -6.19
CA LEU A 177 -9.21 17.50 -7.36
C LEU A 177 -8.99 16.01 -7.07
N VAL A 178 -8.45 15.66 -5.91
CA VAL A 178 -8.23 14.25 -5.55
C VAL A 178 -9.55 13.52 -5.28
N GLN A 179 -10.52 14.18 -4.65
CA GLN A 179 -11.84 13.61 -4.39
C GLN A 179 -12.68 13.46 -5.67
N ASN A 180 -12.50 14.35 -6.63
CA ASN A 180 -13.23 14.37 -7.89
C ASN A 180 -12.32 14.84 -9.04
N PRO A 181 -11.50 13.94 -9.61
CA PRO A 181 -10.58 14.27 -10.71
C PRO A 181 -11.28 14.88 -11.93
N ALA A 182 -12.57 14.59 -12.14
CA ALA A 182 -13.34 15.13 -13.26
C ALA A 182 -13.45 16.66 -13.25
N THR A 183 -13.19 17.32 -12.11
CA THR A 183 -13.07 18.79 -12.03
C THR A 183 -11.96 19.36 -12.93
N LEU A 184 -10.94 18.56 -13.27
CA LEU A 184 -9.89 18.96 -14.20
C LEU A 184 -10.38 19.06 -15.65
N GLN A 185 -11.51 18.44 -16.00
CA GLN A 185 -11.98 18.37 -17.39
C GLN A 185 -12.28 19.73 -18.02
N SER A 186 -12.56 20.75 -17.21
CA SER A 186 -12.78 22.13 -17.67
C SER A 186 -11.49 22.90 -17.94
N ILE A 187 -10.32 22.33 -17.66
CA ILE A 187 -9.03 22.99 -17.90
C ILE A 187 -8.67 22.88 -19.39
N GLU A 188 -8.44 24.03 -20.00
CA GLU A 188 -8.01 24.17 -21.38
C GLU A 188 -6.50 24.40 -21.46
N ALA A 189 -5.90 24.05 -22.60
CA ALA A 189 -4.49 24.32 -22.85
C ALA A 189 -4.30 25.81 -23.19
N SER A 190 -3.24 26.43 -22.66
CA SER A 190 -2.78 27.73 -23.14
C SER A 190 -1.92 27.58 -24.40
N GLU A 191 -1.76 28.67 -25.14
CA GLU A 191 -0.94 28.70 -26.36
C GLU A 191 0.57 28.55 -26.11
N ASN A 192 1.02 28.64 -24.85
CA ASN A 192 2.44 28.62 -24.47
C ASN A 192 2.79 27.44 -23.53
N PRO A 193 3.11 26.26 -24.06
CA PRO A 193 3.58 25.13 -23.24
C PRO A 193 4.95 25.42 -22.60
N SER A 194 5.19 24.89 -21.40
CA SER A 194 6.47 25.07 -20.72
C SER A 194 7.60 24.27 -21.41
N PRO A 195 8.76 24.88 -21.69
CA PRO A 195 9.91 24.18 -22.26
C PRO A 195 10.66 23.33 -21.21
N LEU A 196 10.33 23.46 -19.93
CA LEU A 196 11.04 22.80 -18.84
C LEU A 196 10.92 21.26 -18.91
N THR A 197 11.91 20.59 -18.32
CA THR A 197 11.86 19.14 -18.13
C THR A 197 10.93 18.78 -16.98
N TYR A 198 10.47 17.53 -16.93
CA TYR A 198 9.62 17.06 -15.82
C TYR A 198 10.28 17.22 -14.45
N PRO A 199 11.57 16.86 -14.26
CA PRO A 199 12.28 17.12 -13.00
C PRO A 199 12.22 18.60 -12.58
N ASP A 200 12.49 19.53 -13.50
CA ASP A 200 12.46 20.97 -13.19
C ASP A 200 11.05 21.46 -12.84
N LEU A 201 10.02 20.96 -13.54
CA LEU A 201 8.62 21.26 -13.24
C LEU A 201 8.22 20.74 -11.86
N ILE A 202 8.60 19.50 -11.55
CA ILE A 202 8.37 18.86 -10.25
C ILE A 202 9.02 19.69 -9.14
N GLU A 203 10.30 20.07 -9.29
CA GLU A 203 11.00 20.89 -8.31
C GLU A 203 10.33 22.26 -8.11
N ALA A 204 9.93 22.92 -9.19
CA ALA A 204 9.22 24.21 -9.12
C ALA A 204 7.88 24.10 -8.39
N ILE A 205 7.07 23.09 -8.72
CA ILE A 205 5.77 22.83 -8.08
C ILE A 205 5.96 22.55 -6.59
N LEU A 206 6.97 21.74 -6.23
CA LEU A 206 7.24 21.40 -4.83
C LEU A 206 7.80 22.60 -4.05
N ALA A 207 8.62 23.44 -4.66
CA ALA A 207 9.11 24.65 -4.02
C ALA A 207 7.97 25.62 -3.66
N GLU A 208 6.94 25.71 -4.51
CA GLU A 208 5.80 26.61 -4.30
C GLU A 208 4.69 26.01 -3.44
N SER A 209 4.32 24.75 -3.70
CA SER A 209 3.05 24.15 -3.26
C SER A 209 3.18 22.97 -2.29
N LYS A 210 4.40 22.60 -1.87
CA LYS A 210 4.61 21.46 -0.95
C LYS A 210 3.79 21.54 0.36
N PRO A 211 3.69 22.70 1.05
CA PRO A 211 2.86 22.79 2.26
C PRO A 211 1.38 22.44 2.01
N GLN A 212 0.83 22.89 0.88
CA GLN A 212 -0.55 22.65 0.47
C GLN A 212 -0.76 21.19 0.10
N LEU A 213 0.16 20.58 -0.65
CA LEU A 213 0.11 19.16 -1.01
C LEU A 213 0.20 18.25 0.23
N VAL A 214 1.03 18.58 1.22
CA VAL A 214 1.08 17.86 2.50
C VAL A 214 -0.25 18.00 3.27
N ALA A 215 -0.88 19.18 3.23
CA ALA A 215 -2.18 19.39 3.84
C ALA A 215 -3.28 18.56 3.15
N VAL A 216 -3.22 18.40 1.83
CA VAL A 216 -4.13 17.52 1.06
C VAL A 216 -4.01 16.08 1.52
N GLU A 217 -2.80 15.53 1.66
CA GLU A 217 -2.61 14.15 2.16
C GLU A 217 -3.18 13.98 3.56
N ALA A 218 -2.95 14.96 4.44
CA ALA A 218 -3.50 14.94 5.79
C ALA A 218 -5.04 14.97 5.79
N ALA A 219 -5.66 15.76 4.91
CA ALA A 219 -7.10 15.86 4.77
C ALA A 219 -7.72 14.56 4.24
N ILE A 220 -7.13 13.96 3.20
CA ILE A 220 -7.59 12.67 2.64
C ILE A 220 -7.45 11.58 3.68
N ARG A 221 -6.31 11.51 4.39
CA ARG A 221 -6.10 10.54 5.47
C ARG A 221 -7.16 10.70 6.56
N GLN A 222 -7.48 11.93 6.97
CA GLN A 222 -8.52 12.17 7.97
C GLN A 222 -9.92 11.75 7.50
N GLN A 223 -10.22 11.91 6.21
CA GLN A 223 -11.50 11.46 5.64
C GLN A 223 -11.58 9.94 5.45
N ALA A 224 -10.47 9.29 5.13
CA ALA A 224 -10.37 7.83 5.02
C ALA A 224 -10.50 7.12 6.38
N LEU A 225 -10.20 7.83 7.48
CA LEU A 225 -10.42 7.32 8.83
C LEU A 225 -11.91 7.38 9.18
N VAL A 226 -12.59 6.23 9.09
CA VAL A 226 -13.94 6.09 9.64
C VAL A 226 -13.85 6.24 11.17
N PRO A 227 -14.52 7.24 11.79
CA PRO A 227 -14.57 7.34 13.24
C PRO A 227 -15.12 6.04 13.83
N LEU A 228 -14.57 5.55 14.94
CA LEU A 228 -15.03 4.30 15.59
C LEU A 228 -16.56 4.27 15.77
N ALA A 229 -17.17 5.41 16.06
CA ALA A 229 -18.62 5.58 16.20
C ALA A 229 -19.44 5.27 14.92
N ASN A 230 -18.80 5.31 13.76
CA ASN A 230 -19.42 5.10 12.45
C ASN A 230 -19.14 3.70 11.87
N LEU A 231 -18.31 2.88 12.54
CA LEU A 231 -18.07 1.48 12.14
C LEU A 231 -19.29 0.59 12.45
N PRO A 232 -19.55 -0.47 11.66
CA PRO A 232 -20.60 -1.45 11.97
C PRO A 232 -20.45 -2.02 13.37
N ALA A 233 -21.56 -2.31 14.05
CA ALA A 233 -21.58 -2.80 15.44
C ALA A 233 -20.54 -3.89 15.76
N PRO A 234 -20.39 -4.99 14.99
CA PRO A 234 -19.39 -6.02 15.29
C PRO A 234 -17.94 -5.51 15.19
N ALA A 235 -17.61 -4.69 14.19
CA ALA A 235 -16.29 -4.09 14.03
C ALA A 235 -16.00 -3.04 15.12
N ARG A 236 -17.03 -2.28 15.50
CA ARG A 236 -16.96 -1.30 16.59
C ARG A 236 -16.70 -1.98 17.93
N THR A 237 -17.41 -3.06 18.25
CA THR A 237 -17.19 -3.84 19.48
C THR A 237 -15.81 -4.47 19.51
N ALA A 238 -15.32 -4.96 18.36
CA ALA A 238 -13.96 -5.47 18.24
C ALA A 238 -12.92 -4.37 18.51
N LEU A 239 -13.03 -3.22 17.85
CA LEU A 239 -12.02 -2.15 17.90
C LEU A 239 -12.20 -1.19 19.08
N GLN A 240 -13.22 -1.39 19.91
CA GLN A 240 -13.32 -0.67 21.18
C GLN A 240 -12.15 -1.10 22.07
N PRO A 241 -11.39 -0.14 22.62
CA PRO A 241 -10.30 -0.48 23.51
C PRO A 241 -10.88 -1.22 24.70
N VAL A 242 -10.43 -2.44 24.94
CA VAL A 242 -10.72 -3.17 26.18
C VAL A 242 -9.70 -2.68 27.19
N PRO A 243 -10.06 -1.79 28.15
CA PRO A 243 -9.09 -1.34 29.15
C PRO A 243 -8.68 -2.56 29.96
N GLY A 244 -7.37 -2.78 30.10
CA GLY A 244 -6.85 -3.81 30.98
C GLY A 244 -7.33 -3.59 32.42
N PRO A 245 -7.57 -4.65 33.21
CA PRO A 245 -8.02 -4.52 34.59
C PRO A 245 -6.95 -3.98 35.56
N SER A 246 -5.69 -3.81 35.14
CA SER A 246 -4.65 -3.20 35.96
C SER A 246 -4.68 -1.67 35.91
N SER A 247 -4.48 -1.03 37.06
CA SER A 247 -4.34 0.44 37.18
C SER A 247 -2.98 0.97 36.71
N GLU A 248 -1.99 0.07 36.55
CA GLU A 248 -0.66 0.34 36.02
C GLU A 248 -0.37 -0.59 34.83
N TRP A 249 -0.06 -0.03 33.67
CA TRP A 249 0.30 -0.80 32.48
C TRP A 249 1.77 -1.18 32.51
N ARG A 250 2.04 -2.44 32.16
CA ARG A 250 3.37 -3.01 32.21
C ARG A 250 3.77 -3.48 30.83
N TYR A 251 5.01 -3.20 30.45
CA TYR A 251 5.59 -3.57 29.17
C TYR A 251 6.76 -4.52 29.39
N LEU A 252 7.09 -5.31 28.38
CA LEU A 252 8.31 -6.11 28.37
C LEU A 252 9.45 -5.24 27.84
N THR A 253 10.54 -5.18 28.59
CA THR A 253 11.76 -4.50 28.15
C THR A 253 12.57 -5.39 27.21
N LEU A 254 13.56 -4.81 26.52
CA LEU A 254 14.52 -5.62 25.74
C LEU A 254 15.22 -6.64 26.64
N GLN A 255 15.56 -6.25 27.88
CA GLN A 255 16.20 -7.12 28.86
C GLN A 255 15.30 -8.30 29.25
N ASP A 256 13.98 -8.08 29.35
CA ASP A 256 13.01 -9.14 29.63
C ASP A 256 12.98 -10.14 28.48
N LEU A 257 12.97 -9.69 27.22
CA LEU A 257 12.95 -10.58 26.06
C LEU A 257 14.24 -11.40 25.91
N ILE A 258 15.40 -10.79 26.17
CA ILE A 258 16.69 -11.49 26.21
C ILE A 258 16.68 -12.56 27.30
N TRP A 259 16.17 -12.21 28.48
CA TRP A 259 16.07 -13.13 29.59
C TRP A 259 15.09 -14.28 29.29
N ILE A 260 13.88 -14.00 28.79
CA ILE A 260 12.88 -15.01 28.41
C ILE A 260 13.47 -15.97 27.37
N ASN A 261 14.13 -15.46 26.32
CA ASN A 261 14.76 -16.31 25.32
C ASN A 261 15.83 -17.23 25.94
N THR A 262 16.64 -16.69 26.87
CA THR A 262 17.65 -17.47 27.59
C THR A 262 17.01 -18.57 28.44
N GLU A 263 15.90 -18.28 29.12
CA GLU A 263 15.17 -19.27 29.94
C GLU A 263 14.49 -20.35 29.09
N VAL A 264 13.95 -19.97 27.93
CA VAL A 264 13.28 -20.88 27.00
C VAL A 264 14.30 -21.79 26.32
N THR A 265 15.41 -21.25 25.84
CA THR A 265 16.45 -22.01 25.11
C THR A 265 17.49 -22.64 26.02
N LYS A 266 17.43 -22.36 27.34
CA LYS A 266 18.36 -22.80 28.39
C LYS A 266 19.82 -22.33 28.18
N ARG A 267 20.06 -21.39 27.27
CA ARG A 267 21.38 -20.81 26.99
C ARG A 267 21.24 -19.44 26.31
N PRO A 268 22.19 -18.50 26.48
CA PRO A 268 22.16 -17.25 25.73
C PRO A 268 22.21 -17.49 24.21
N GLN A 269 21.41 -16.75 23.46
CA GLN A 269 21.43 -16.76 21.98
C GLN A 269 22.03 -15.47 21.42
N PRO A 270 22.80 -15.55 20.33
CA PRO A 270 23.10 -14.37 19.51
C PRO A 270 21.79 -13.71 19.02
N TYR A 271 21.79 -12.38 18.95
CA TYR A 271 20.63 -11.62 18.47
C TYR A 271 21.05 -10.34 17.74
N SER A 272 20.19 -9.86 16.84
CA SER A 272 20.31 -8.56 16.21
C SER A 272 19.63 -7.51 17.09
N TYR A 273 20.40 -6.53 17.59
CA TYR A 273 19.88 -5.48 18.45
C TYR A 273 18.75 -4.69 17.76
N GLU A 274 18.96 -4.26 16.51
CA GLU A 274 17.98 -3.48 15.73
C GLU A 274 16.66 -4.24 15.58
N ARG A 275 16.71 -5.54 15.26
CA ARG A 275 15.52 -6.38 15.14
C ARG A 275 14.82 -6.59 16.47
N LEU A 276 15.58 -6.73 17.56
CA LEU A 276 15.03 -6.92 18.90
C LEU A 276 14.35 -5.65 19.40
N GLU A 277 15.01 -4.52 19.24
CA GLU A 277 14.46 -3.20 19.59
C GLU A 277 13.16 -2.96 18.84
N GLU A 278 13.19 -3.12 17.51
CA GLU A 278 12.01 -2.96 16.66
C GLU A 278 10.90 -3.93 17.07
N ALA A 279 11.17 -5.23 17.25
CA ALA A 279 10.19 -6.21 17.74
C ALA A 279 9.56 -5.83 19.08
N THR A 280 10.36 -5.28 20.00
CA THR A 280 9.91 -4.81 21.31
C THR A 280 8.99 -3.61 21.16
N TYR A 281 9.31 -2.67 20.27
CA TYR A 281 8.53 -1.45 20.05
C TYR A 281 7.09 -1.69 19.59
N TYR A 282 6.80 -2.85 18.98
CA TYR A 282 5.44 -3.18 18.54
C TYR A 282 4.41 -3.27 19.67
N GLN A 283 4.85 -3.43 20.92
CA GLN A 283 3.96 -3.39 22.09
C GLN A 283 3.38 -1.99 22.35
N TYR A 284 3.99 -0.93 21.80
CA TYR A 284 3.51 0.44 21.95
C TYR A 284 2.46 0.78 20.88
N SER A 285 1.41 1.50 21.29
CA SER A 285 0.41 2.06 20.38
C SER A 285 0.44 3.59 20.44
N TYR A 286 0.59 4.24 19.29
CA TYR A 286 0.33 5.67 19.17
C TYR A 286 -1.19 5.92 19.29
N ARG A 287 -1.57 6.90 20.12
CA ARG A 287 -2.95 7.43 20.33
C ARG A 287 -3.93 6.61 21.19
N GLN A 288 -3.74 5.31 21.38
CA GLN A 288 -4.66 4.46 22.17
C GLN A 288 -3.91 3.49 23.09
N SER A 289 -3.20 4.03 24.08
CA SER A 289 -2.38 3.29 25.06
C SER A 289 -3.15 2.36 26.02
N ARG A 290 -4.46 2.14 25.80
CA ARG A 290 -5.35 1.46 26.77
C ARG A 290 -5.74 0.03 26.39
N ASP A 291 -5.48 -0.40 25.15
CA ASP A 291 -5.93 -1.71 24.65
C ASP A 291 -4.80 -2.74 24.70
N VAL A 292 -4.71 -3.45 25.83
CA VAL A 292 -3.68 -4.48 26.08
C VAL A 292 -3.80 -5.64 25.08
N VAL A 293 -5.02 -5.99 24.68
CA VAL A 293 -5.27 -7.07 23.72
C VAL A 293 -4.69 -6.70 22.35
N LEU A 294 -4.91 -5.46 21.91
CA LEU A 294 -4.32 -4.94 20.68
C LEU A 294 -2.79 -4.81 20.79
N GLN A 295 -2.27 -4.37 21.93
CA GLN A 295 -0.82 -4.28 22.16
C GLN A 295 -0.16 -5.66 22.10
N ALA A 296 -0.74 -6.67 22.75
CA ALA A 296 -0.25 -8.05 22.69
C ALA A 296 -0.32 -8.63 21.27
N ALA A 297 -1.38 -8.34 20.51
CA ALA A 297 -1.51 -8.76 19.12
C ALA A 297 -0.45 -8.12 18.22
N ARG A 298 -0.18 -6.81 18.39
CA ARG A 298 0.86 -6.09 17.65
C ARG A 298 2.25 -6.61 18.02
N PHE A 299 2.50 -6.79 19.31
CA PHE A 299 3.74 -7.37 19.82
C PHE A 299 4.00 -8.74 19.20
N LEU A 300 3.02 -9.66 19.27
CA LEU A 300 3.13 -11.00 18.67
C LEU A 300 3.45 -10.92 17.17
N TRP A 301 2.77 -10.05 16.44
CA TRP A 301 3.01 -9.85 15.01
C TRP A 301 4.42 -9.34 14.73
N GLY A 302 4.84 -8.27 15.40
CA GLY A 302 6.17 -7.67 15.25
C GLY A 302 7.26 -8.68 15.58
N TYR A 303 7.13 -9.36 16.72
CA TYR A 303 8.10 -10.34 17.17
C TYR A 303 8.27 -11.50 16.16
N LEU A 304 7.16 -12.07 15.67
CA LEU A 304 7.18 -13.15 14.68
C LEU A 304 7.69 -12.70 13.30
N LYS A 305 7.58 -11.40 12.97
CA LYS A 305 8.14 -10.79 11.75
C LYS A 305 9.65 -10.65 11.85
N TYR A 306 10.17 -10.08 12.95
CA TYR A 306 11.59 -9.73 13.04
C TYR A 306 12.49 -10.86 13.52
N ARG A 307 11.97 -11.79 14.33
CA ARG A 307 12.70 -12.99 14.84
C ARG A 307 14.14 -12.66 15.24
N PRO A 308 14.32 -11.87 16.30
CA PRO A 308 15.59 -11.21 16.57
C PRO A 308 16.73 -12.15 17.01
N PHE A 309 16.43 -13.36 17.48
CA PHE A 309 17.41 -14.31 17.99
C PHE A 309 17.83 -15.34 16.94
N ALA A 310 19.00 -15.95 17.12
CA ALA A 310 19.44 -17.08 16.29
C ALA A 310 18.50 -18.28 16.39
N GLN A 311 17.96 -18.52 17.60
CA GLN A 311 17.09 -19.65 17.93
C GLN A 311 16.05 -19.28 18.98
N GLY A 312 14.96 -20.03 19.01
CA GLY A 312 13.92 -19.93 20.04
C GLY A 312 12.99 -18.73 19.88
N ASN A 313 12.91 -18.11 18.71
CA ASN A 313 12.01 -16.98 18.47
C ASN A 313 10.55 -17.39 18.64
N TYR A 314 10.14 -18.56 18.13
CA TYR A 314 8.74 -18.96 18.25
C TYR A 314 8.35 -19.26 19.70
N ALA A 315 9.18 -20.02 20.39
CA ALA A 315 8.98 -20.33 21.80
C ALA A 315 9.00 -19.05 22.67
N THR A 316 9.91 -18.11 22.39
CA THR A 316 9.94 -16.79 23.06
C THR A 316 8.71 -15.96 22.75
N ALA A 317 8.24 -15.94 21.50
CA ALA A 317 7.05 -15.20 21.09
C ALA A 317 5.81 -15.67 21.86
N LEU A 318 5.65 -16.98 22.02
CA LEU A 318 4.55 -17.57 22.79
C LEU A 318 4.60 -17.09 24.25
N ILE A 319 5.71 -17.33 24.94
CA ILE A 319 5.85 -17.04 26.37
C ILE A 319 5.77 -15.53 26.63
N ALA A 320 6.46 -14.71 25.85
CA ALA A 320 6.43 -13.26 26.01
C ALA A 320 5.02 -12.69 25.80
N THR A 321 4.27 -13.18 24.81
CA THR A 321 2.90 -12.71 24.55
C THR A 321 1.97 -13.07 25.70
N LEU A 322 2.05 -14.31 26.21
CA LEU A 322 1.25 -14.74 27.35
C LEU A 322 1.63 -13.99 28.63
N ALA A 323 2.92 -13.75 28.86
CA ALA A 323 3.40 -12.98 29.99
C ALA A 323 2.91 -11.52 29.94
N LEU A 324 2.96 -10.88 28.77
CA LEU A 324 2.45 -9.52 28.56
C LEU A 324 0.96 -9.41 28.87
N LEU A 325 0.17 -10.41 28.50
CA LEU A 325 -1.26 -10.47 28.86
C LEU A 325 -1.44 -10.62 30.38
N GLN A 326 -0.72 -11.56 31.01
CA GLN A 326 -0.85 -11.84 32.44
C GLN A 326 -0.45 -10.67 33.34
N ILE A 327 0.68 -10.01 33.07
CA ILE A 327 1.14 -8.86 33.88
C ILE A 327 0.19 -7.65 33.78
N ASN A 328 -0.65 -7.60 32.75
CA ASN A 328 -1.68 -6.59 32.57
C ASN A 328 -3.09 -7.10 32.97
N GLY A 329 -3.15 -8.20 33.71
CA GLY A 329 -4.36 -8.71 34.35
C GLY A 329 -5.29 -9.50 33.42
N TYR A 330 -4.77 -10.12 32.37
CA TYR A 330 -5.53 -11.08 31.56
C TYR A 330 -5.08 -12.52 31.82
N GLU A 331 -6.05 -13.43 31.83
CA GLU A 331 -5.81 -14.87 31.87
C GLU A 331 -5.95 -15.47 30.47
N ALA A 332 -4.88 -16.12 30.02
CA ALA A 332 -4.87 -16.85 28.75
C ALA A 332 -5.33 -18.30 28.96
N HIS A 333 -6.46 -18.64 28.35
CA HIS A 333 -7.05 -19.97 28.26
C HIS A 333 -6.64 -20.62 26.95
N LEU A 334 -5.36 -20.92 26.79
CA LEU A 334 -4.81 -21.63 25.65
C LEU A 334 -4.45 -23.06 26.10
N PRO A 335 -5.16 -24.12 25.63
CA PRO A 335 -4.79 -25.49 25.96
C PRO A 335 -3.35 -25.79 25.53
N VAL A 336 -2.58 -26.47 26.40
CA VAL A 336 -1.15 -26.76 26.17
C VAL A 336 -0.95 -27.52 24.87
N GLU A 337 -1.84 -28.45 24.56
CA GLU A 337 -1.80 -29.30 23.36
C GLU A 337 -1.99 -28.50 22.07
N GLN A 338 -2.65 -27.35 22.14
CA GLN A 338 -2.96 -26.50 20.99
C GLN A 338 -1.99 -25.31 20.85
N ALA A 339 -1.13 -25.08 21.83
CA ALA A 339 -0.34 -23.85 21.90
C ALA A 339 0.67 -23.69 20.75
N SER A 340 1.32 -24.78 20.34
CA SER A 340 2.25 -24.78 19.21
C SER A 340 1.52 -24.52 17.88
N GLU A 341 0.42 -25.23 17.62
CA GLU A 341 -0.42 -25.02 16.43
C GLU A 341 -1.00 -23.60 16.39
N TRP A 342 -1.48 -23.10 17.53
CA TRP A 342 -2.00 -21.74 17.65
C TRP A 342 -0.95 -20.71 17.21
N LEU A 343 0.28 -20.80 17.73
CA LEU A 343 1.35 -19.87 17.38
C LEU A 343 1.75 -20.01 15.91
N LEU A 344 1.92 -21.24 15.42
CA LEU A 344 2.31 -21.51 14.04
C LEU A 344 1.25 -21.03 13.04
N SER A 345 -0.03 -21.07 13.40
CA SER A 345 -1.12 -20.52 12.57
C SER A 345 -0.99 -19.01 12.37
N VAL A 346 -0.53 -18.28 13.40
CA VAL A 346 -0.26 -16.84 13.34
C VAL A 346 1.02 -16.57 12.57
N ALA A 347 2.09 -17.32 12.85
CA ALA A 347 3.38 -17.19 12.16
C ALA A 347 3.26 -17.44 10.64
N ALA A 348 2.42 -18.40 10.23
CA ALA A 348 2.11 -18.71 8.84
C ALA A 348 1.06 -17.77 8.21
N ARG A 349 0.61 -16.73 8.92
CA ARG A 349 -0.43 -15.78 8.50
C ARG A 349 -1.78 -16.41 8.14
N LYS A 350 -2.06 -17.63 8.61
CA LYS A 350 -3.37 -18.27 8.46
C LYS A 350 -4.42 -17.65 9.38
N LYS A 351 -3.97 -17.05 10.48
CA LYS A 351 -4.82 -16.41 11.49
C LYS A 351 -4.30 -15.02 11.83
N HIS A 352 -5.20 -14.05 11.89
CA HIS A 352 -4.83 -12.69 12.29
C HIS A 352 -4.48 -12.65 13.79
N PRO A 353 -3.38 -12.00 14.21
CA PRO A 353 -2.92 -11.99 15.60
C PRO A 353 -3.98 -11.49 16.59
N LEU A 354 -4.73 -10.45 16.23
CA LEU A 354 -5.78 -9.89 17.09
C LEU A 354 -6.89 -10.89 17.38
N ASP A 355 -7.31 -11.64 16.36
CA ASP A 355 -8.36 -12.66 16.51
C ASP A 355 -7.83 -13.86 17.28
N ALA A 356 -6.54 -14.20 17.10
CA ALA A 356 -5.88 -15.26 17.86
C ALA A 356 -5.82 -14.95 19.35
N ILE A 357 -5.46 -13.72 19.74
CA ILE A 357 -5.41 -13.28 21.15
C ILE A 357 -6.82 -13.25 21.75
N ARG A 358 -7.81 -12.68 21.04
CA ARG A 358 -9.20 -12.62 21.53
C ARG A 358 -9.80 -13.99 21.87
N GLN A 359 -9.39 -15.03 21.16
CA GLN A 359 -9.90 -16.39 21.40
C GLN A 359 -9.37 -17.02 22.69
N ILE A 360 -8.21 -16.58 23.18
CA ILE A 360 -7.58 -17.16 24.36
C ILE A 360 -7.70 -16.27 25.58
N VAL A 361 -8.04 -14.99 25.43
CA VAL A 361 -7.90 -14.01 26.51
C VAL A 361 -9.22 -13.77 27.25
N ASN A 362 -9.16 -13.85 28.58
CA ASN A 362 -10.25 -13.44 29.47
C ASN A 362 -9.71 -12.44 30.52
N PRO A 363 -10.49 -11.42 30.95
CA PRO A 363 -10.10 -10.58 32.08
C PRO A 363 -9.92 -11.42 33.35
N SER A 364 -8.82 -11.23 34.07
CA SER A 364 -8.59 -11.93 35.35
C SER A 364 -9.57 -11.45 36.41
N GLN A 365 -9.90 -12.32 37.36
CA GLN A 365 -10.77 -11.92 38.48
C GLN A 365 -10.12 -10.81 39.33
N PRO A 366 -10.87 -9.76 39.70
CA PRO A 366 -10.36 -8.70 40.56
C PRO A 366 -9.97 -9.26 41.93
N GLY A 367 -8.75 -8.98 42.38
CA GLY A 367 -8.25 -9.37 43.71
C GLY A 367 -7.04 -10.33 43.73
N LYS A 368 -6.55 -10.82 42.58
CA LYS A 368 -5.25 -11.52 42.54
C LYS A 368 -4.12 -10.53 42.82
N GLN A 369 -3.23 -10.89 43.75
CA GLN A 369 -2.02 -10.10 44.00
C GLN A 369 -1.11 -10.12 42.76
N PRO A 370 -0.42 -9.02 42.43
CA PRO A 370 0.49 -8.97 41.29
C PRO A 370 1.70 -9.87 41.55
N ILE A 371 1.82 -10.93 40.76
CA ILE A 371 2.98 -11.83 40.75
C ILE A 371 4.11 -11.15 39.94
N PRO A 372 5.38 -11.27 40.34
CA PRO A 372 6.51 -10.78 39.55
C PRO A 372 6.56 -11.38 38.14
N LEU A 373 6.98 -10.60 37.14
CA LEU A 373 7.09 -11.06 35.74
C LEU A 373 7.88 -12.36 35.60
N ARG A 374 8.98 -12.51 36.36
CA ARG A 374 9.84 -13.69 36.29
C ARG A 374 9.10 -14.96 36.73
N GLU A 375 8.31 -14.88 37.79
CA GLU A 375 7.50 -16.00 38.27
C GLU A 375 6.41 -16.38 37.25
N HIS A 376 5.75 -15.39 36.62
CA HIS A 376 4.83 -15.65 35.52
C HIS A 376 5.49 -16.41 34.37
N VAL A 377 6.67 -15.93 33.93
CA VAL A 377 7.40 -16.54 32.82
C VAL A 377 7.82 -17.97 33.17
N HIS A 378 8.31 -18.22 34.39
CA HIS A 378 8.69 -19.58 34.80
C HIS A 378 7.49 -20.54 34.80
N HIS A 379 6.36 -20.14 35.37
CA HIS A 379 5.14 -20.94 35.32
C HIS A 379 4.63 -21.18 33.90
N LEU A 380 4.73 -20.19 33.01
CA LEU A 380 4.37 -20.34 31.60
C LEU A 380 5.32 -21.32 30.89
N ILE A 381 6.62 -21.25 31.16
CA ILE A 381 7.61 -22.16 30.57
C ILE A 381 7.34 -23.60 31.02
N GLU A 382 7.07 -23.82 32.30
CA GLU A 382 6.72 -25.14 32.83
C GLU A 382 5.40 -25.66 32.24
N HIS A 383 4.37 -24.81 32.21
CA HIS A 383 3.04 -25.22 31.75
C HIS A 383 3.02 -25.56 30.25
N TYR A 384 3.75 -24.79 29.42
CA TYR A 384 3.79 -24.97 27.97
C TYR A 384 5.02 -25.75 27.47
N GLU A 385 5.78 -26.41 28.35
CA GLU A 385 6.99 -27.15 27.99
C GLU A 385 6.82 -28.06 26.73
N PRO A 386 5.75 -28.86 26.59
CA PRO A 386 5.55 -29.69 25.39
C PRO A 386 5.40 -28.86 24.09
N ALA A 387 4.73 -27.71 24.18
CA ALA A 387 4.57 -26.82 23.04
C ALA A 387 5.88 -26.11 22.68
N LEU A 388 6.67 -25.70 23.68
CA LEU A 388 7.97 -25.08 23.47
C LEU A 388 8.93 -26.03 22.76
N HIS A 389 8.95 -27.32 23.13
CA HIS A 389 9.73 -28.34 22.44
C HIS A 389 9.36 -28.44 20.95
N THR A 390 8.05 -28.56 20.65
CA THR A 390 7.55 -28.59 19.26
C THR A 390 7.96 -27.33 18.48
N LEU A 391 7.87 -26.16 19.10
CA LEU A 391 8.20 -24.89 18.46
C LEU A 391 9.71 -24.75 18.18
N MET A 392 10.56 -25.24 19.08
CA MET A 392 12.01 -25.25 18.91
C MET A 392 12.45 -26.21 17.80
N GLU A 393 11.79 -27.37 17.65
CA GLU A 393 12.07 -28.32 16.55
C GLU A 393 11.63 -27.77 15.19
N HIS A 394 10.53 -27.00 15.15
CA HIS A 394 10.02 -26.40 13.92
C HIS A 394 10.87 -25.20 13.44
N GLU A 395 11.66 -24.60 14.32
CA GLU A 395 12.39 -23.39 14.02
C GLU A 395 13.74 -23.70 13.34
N THR A 396 13.91 -23.21 12.12
CA THR A 396 15.23 -23.25 11.45
C THR A 396 16.11 -22.13 12.03
N PRO A 397 17.33 -22.42 12.51
CA PRO A 397 18.23 -21.41 13.03
C PRO A 397 18.50 -20.32 11.99
N LEU A 398 18.45 -19.06 12.43
CA LEU A 398 18.75 -17.92 11.57
C LEU A 398 20.24 -17.56 11.65
N PRO A 399 20.89 -17.21 10.51
CA PRO A 399 22.16 -16.51 10.56
C PRO A 399 21.88 -15.11 11.13
N VAL A 400 22.45 -14.83 12.30
CA VAL A 400 22.35 -13.52 12.97
C VAL A 400 23.45 -12.60 12.50
#